data_AF-A0A8C5H7G6-F1
#
_entry.id   AF-A0A8C5H7G6-F1
#
_cell.length_a   1.000
_cell.length_b   1.000
_cell.length_c   1.000
_cell.angle_alpha   90.00
_cell.angle_beta   90.00
_cell.angle_gamma   90.00
#
_symmetry.space_group_name_H-M   'P 1'
#
loop_
_entity.id
_entity.type
_entity.pdbx_description
1 polymer ?
#
loop_
_entity_poly.entity_id
_entity_poly.type
_entity_poly.pdbx_seq_one_letter_code
_entity_poly.pdbx_strand_id
1 'polypeptide(L)'
;VENKELMSSGSRGAGIGVKLLIGAGALAYGVKEATYTVEGGQRAIIFNRIGGMQMDTVLSEGLHFRIPWFQYPIIYDIRARPRKISSLTGSKDLQMVNLTLRVLSRPLASNLPLLYQRLGQDYDERVLPSIVNEVLKSVVAKFNASQLITQRAQVPFLTTACCTNVCVFCCRLVVSYVVLYVSVIFVYFAVILSLLSFCVLLVIVTIFLS
;
A
#
# COMPACT_ATOMS: atom_id res chain seq x y z
N VAL A 1 19.93 29.07 -62.14
CA VAL A 1 21.33 29.18 -61.72
C VAL A 1 21.33 28.98 -60.21
N GLU A 2 21.41 27.72 -59.76
CA GLU A 2 22.64 27.15 -59.16
C GLU A 2 22.93 27.82 -57.81
N ASN A 3 23.00 27.17 -56.65
CA ASN A 3 23.82 26.01 -56.26
C ASN A 3 23.72 25.96 -54.70
N LYS A 4 23.71 24.86 -53.94
CA LYS A 4 24.50 23.64 -54.05
C LYS A 4 23.75 22.48 -53.38
N GLU A 5 23.60 21.41 -54.15
CA GLU A 5 23.64 20.07 -53.60
C GLU A 5 24.98 19.86 -52.89
N LEU A 6 24.95 19.36 -51.66
CA LEU A 6 26.09 18.62 -51.10
C LEU A 6 25.52 17.54 -50.20
N MET A 7 25.28 16.37 -50.79
CA MET A 7 25.64 15.07 -50.20
C MET A 7 25.38 13.96 -51.22
N SER A 8 26.32 13.80 -52.15
CA SER A 8 26.54 12.54 -52.86
C SER A 8 28.05 12.32 -52.98
N SER A 9 28.59 11.42 -52.17
CA SER A 9 29.74 10.59 -52.52
C SER A 9 29.67 9.33 -51.66
N GLY A 10 29.56 8.19 -52.34
CA GLY A 10 29.25 6.91 -51.74
C GLY A 10 30.37 6.34 -50.89
N SER A 11 29.99 5.71 -49.79
CA SER A 11 30.66 4.49 -49.36
C SER A 11 29.60 3.40 -49.22
N ARG A 12 29.85 2.21 -49.76
CA ARG A 12 29.02 1.01 -49.54
C ARG A 12 28.90 0.62 -48.04
N GLY A 13 29.59 1.34 -47.14
CA GLY A 13 29.50 1.28 -45.68
C GLY A 13 28.69 2.41 -45.01
N ALA A 14 28.37 3.52 -45.70
CA ALA A 14 27.60 4.62 -45.11
C ALA A 14 26.17 4.20 -44.72
N GLY A 15 25.53 3.35 -45.52
CA GLY A 15 24.22 2.78 -45.21
C GLY A 15 24.24 1.81 -44.02
N ILE A 16 25.37 1.12 -43.80
CA ILE A 16 25.56 0.23 -42.64
C ILE A 16 25.79 1.08 -41.38
N GLY A 17 26.60 2.13 -41.47
CA GLY A 17 26.83 3.07 -40.36
C GLY A 17 25.54 3.75 -39.88
N VAL A 18 24.70 4.22 -40.80
CA VAL A 18 23.41 4.84 -40.45
C VAL A 18 22.44 3.83 -39.81
N LYS A 19 22.35 2.59 -40.33
CA LYS A 19 21.52 1.54 -39.72
C LYS A 19 21.99 1.15 -38.33
N LEU A 20 23.31 1.10 -38.10
CA LEU A 20 23.89 0.76 -36.81
C LEU A 20 23.67 1.90 -35.79
N LEU A 21 23.73 3.16 -36.22
CA LEU A 21 23.39 4.31 -35.39
C LEU A 21 21.91 4.36 -35.01
N ILE A 22 21.00 4.06 -35.95
CA ILE A 22 19.56 3.96 -35.66
C ILE A 22 19.29 2.77 -34.71
N GLY A 23 19.93 1.62 -34.94
CA GLY A 23 19.81 0.46 -34.07
C GLY A 23 20.33 0.74 -32.65
N ALA A 24 21.50 1.37 -32.52
CA ALA A 24 22.07 1.76 -31.24
C ALA A 24 21.20 2.81 -30.52
N GLY A 25 20.66 3.79 -31.26
CA GLY A 25 19.74 4.80 -30.73
C GLY A 25 18.43 4.20 -30.21
N ALA A 26 17.84 3.25 -30.95
CA ALA A 26 16.63 2.54 -30.54
C ALA A 26 16.86 1.69 -29.28
N LEU A 27 18.01 1.02 -29.18
CA LEU A 27 18.37 0.23 -28.00
C LEU A 27 18.62 1.13 -26.78
N ALA A 28 19.35 2.23 -26.93
CA ALA A 28 19.59 3.19 -25.86
C ALA A 28 18.28 3.80 -25.35
N TYR A 29 17.35 4.12 -26.25
CA TYR A 29 16.02 4.60 -25.90
C TYR A 29 15.20 3.53 -25.14
N GLY A 30 15.25 2.28 -25.59
CA GLY A 30 14.58 1.16 -24.92
C GLY A 30 15.08 0.93 -23.49
N VAL A 31 16.40 0.98 -23.27
CA VAL A 31 16.99 0.84 -21.92
C VAL A 31 16.65 2.02 -21.02
N LYS A 32 16.65 3.24 -21.56
CA LYS A 32 16.24 4.44 -20.81
C LYS A 32 14.79 4.34 -20.35
N GLU A 33 13.87 3.94 -21.22
CA GLU A 33 12.45 3.79 -20.88
C GLU A 33 12.18 2.61 -19.92
N ALA A 34 12.98 1.54 -20.03
CA ALA A 34 12.88 0.38 -19.15
C ALA A 34 13.45 0.63 -17.75
N THR A 35 14.28 1.65 -17.57
CA THR A 35 14.90 1.94 -16.28
C THR A 35 14.13 3.02 -15.54
N TYR A 36 13.83 2.80 -14.27
CA TYR A 36 13.27 3.82 -13.40
C TYR A 36 14.00 3.80 -12.06
N THR A 37 14.10 4.97 -11.42
CA THR A 37 14.77 5.11 -10.13
C THR A 37 13.74 5.52 -9.09
N VAL A 38 13.81 4.89 -7.92
CA VAL A 38 12.97 5.20 -6.76
C VAL A 38 13.84 5.96 -5.77
N GLU A 39 13.44 7.19 -5.45
CA GLU A 39 14.16 8.04 -4.52
C GLU A 39 14.06 7.54 -3.07
N GLY A 40 15.01 7.97 -2.25
CA GLY A 40 15.04 7.64 -0.83
C GLY A 40 13.82 8.17 -0.08
N GLY A 41 13.16 7.31 0.71
CA GLY A 41 11.91 7.64 1.40
C GLY A 41 10.65 7.52 0.53
N GLN A 42 10.77 6.96 -0.67
CA GLN A 42 9.64 6.50 -1.47
C GLN A 42 9.65 4.96 -1.58
N ARG A 43 8.51 4.40 -1.96
CA ARG A 43 8.34 2.97 -2.25
C ARG A 43 7.54 2.83 -3.54
N ALA A 44 7.94 1.91 -4.38
CA ALA A 44 7.23 1.64 -5.63
C ALA A 44 6.47 0.31 -5.53
N ILE A 45 5.28 0.32 -6.10
CA ILE A 45 4.49 -0.87 -6.39
C ILE A 45 4.42 -1.03 -7.91
N ILE A 46 4.44 -2.25 -8.41
CA ILE A 46 4.31 -2.52 -9.84
C ILE A 46 2.90 -3.00 -10.15
N PHE A 47 2.26 -2.33 -11.10
CA PHE A 47 1.02 -2.78 -11.72
C PHE A 47 1.32 -3.42 -13.09
N ASN A 48 0.96 -4.70 -13.24
CA ASN A 48 1.07 -5.42 -14.50
C ASN A 48 -0.26 -5.35 -15.26
N ARG A 49 -0.20 -5.04 -16.56
CA ARG A 49 -1.39 -4.97 -17.43
C ARG A 49 -2.11 -6.32 -17.58
N ILE A 50 -1.37 -7.44 -17.56
CA ILE A 50 -1.92 -8.79 -17.74
C ILE A 50 -2.17 -9.48 -16.38
N GLY A 51 -1.22 -9.36 -15.45
CA GLY A 51 -1.23 -10.06 -14.16
C GLY A 51 -1.82 -9.26 -13.00
N GLY A 52 -2.36 -8.07 -13.26
CA GLY A 52 -2.88 -7.17 -12.23
C GLY A 52 -1.79 -6.67 -11.29
N MET A 53 -2.17 -6.41 -10.05
CA MET A 53 -1.25 -5.87 -9.05
C MET A 53 -0.48 -6.98 -8.33
N GLN A 54 0.84 -6.81 -8.23
CA GLN A 54 1.66 -7.70 -7.40
C GLN A 54 1.56 -7.30 -5.93
N MET A 55 1.03 -8.21 -5.10
CA MET A 55 0.82 -7.97 -3.67
C MET A 55 2.08 -8.20 -2.82
N ASP A 56 2.98 -9.06 -3.30
CA ASP A 56 4.14 -9.51 -2.51
C ASP A 56 5.43 -8.73 -2.83
N THR A 57 5.43 -7.91 -3.88
CA THR A 57 6.61 -7.14 -4.33
C THR A 57 6.44 -5.65 -4.08
N VAL A 58 6.91 -5.21 -2.91
CA VAL A 58 7.15 -3.78 -2.61
C VAL A 58 8.61 -3.47 -2.87
N LEU A 59 8.86 -2.59 -3.84
CA LEU A 59 10.22 -2.23 -4.20
C LEU A 59 10.75 -1.13 -3.29
N SER A 60 11.93 -1.39 -2.74
CA SER A 60 12.74 -0.43 -1.99
C SER A 60 13.32 0.64 -2.91
N GLU A 61 13.91 1.68 -2.32
CA GLU A 61 14.72 2.67 -3.03
C GLU A 61 15.79 2.01 -3.94
N GLY A 62 16.14 2.70 -5.03
CA GLY A 62 17.15 2.23 -5.97
C GLY A 62 16.71 2.21 -7.43
N LEU A 63 17.59 1.71 -8.29
CA LEU A 63 17.35 1.55 -9.72
C LEU A 63 16.64 0.22 -9.97
N HIS A 64 15.47 0.30 -10.57
CA HIS A 64 14.64 -0.84 -10.93
C HIS A 64 14.40 -0.88 -12.44
N PHE A 65 14.28 -2.10 -12.96
CA PHE A 65 13.94 -2.33 -14.35
C PHE A 65 12.47 -2.67 -14.47
N ARG A 66 11.79 -2.06 -15.42
CA ARG A 66 10.41 -2.35 -15.81
C ARG A 66 10.33 -2.67 -17.29
N ILE A 67 9.33 -3.44 -17.67
CA ILE A 67 8.97 -3.62 -19.07
C ILE A 67 7.96 -2.51 -19.45
N PRO A 68 8.34 -1.51 -20.28
CA PRO A 68 7.58 -0.27 -20.44
C PRO A 68 6.14 -0.43 -20.98
N TRP A 69 5.83 -1.56 -21.61
CA TRP A 69 4.50 -1.88 -22.15
C TRP A 69 3.58 -2.65 -21.20
N PHE A 70 4.14 -3.40 -20.26
CA PHE A 70 3.38 -4.30 -19.40
C PHE A 70 3.37 -3.85 -17.94
N GLN A 71 4.38 -3.10 -17.51
CA GLN A 71 4.61 -2.77 -16.11
C GLN A 71 4.59 -1.26 -15.88
N TYR A 72 3.73 -0.84 -14.97
CA TYR A 72 3.57 0.55 -14.56
C TYR A 72 3.98 0.70 -13.09
N PRO A 73 5.08 1.41 -12.79
CA PRO A 73 5.45 1.69 -11.42
C PRO A 73 4.59 2.83 -10.87
N ILE A 74 3.97 2.62 -9.71
CA ILE A 74 3.30 3.67 -8.96
C ILE A 74 4.16 3.95 -7.74
N ILE A 75 4.61 5.20 -7.62
CA ILE A 75 5.55 5.63 -6.60
C ILE A 75 4.77 6.30 -5.48
N TYR A 76 5.00 5.83 -4.25
CA TYR A 76 4.40 6.34 -3.04
C TYR A 76 5.44 6.96 -2.12
N ASP A 77 5.10 8.09 -1.52
CA ASP A 77 5.88 8.67 -0.42
C ASP A 77 5.48 8.01 0.90
N ILE A 78 6.45 7.42 1.59
CA ILE A 78 6.25 6.79 2.91
C ILE A 78 6.57 7.74 4.08
N ARG A 79 6.90 9.00 3.80
CA ARG A 79 7.14 10.03 4.81
C ARG A 79 5.82 10.48 5.44
N ALA A 80 5.92 10.92 6.70
CA ALA A 80 4.76 11.44 7.43
C ALA A 80 4.33 12.79 6.83
N ARG A 81 3.10 12.86 6.32
CA ARG A 81 2.55 14.10 5.77
C ARG A 81 1.58 14.74 6.77
N PRO A 82 1.76 16.03 7.12
CA PRO A 82 0.83 16.73 7.98
C PRO A 82 -0.44 17.11 7.21
N ARG A 83 -1.59 16.83 7.80
CA ARG A 83 -2.91 17.24 7.29
C ARG A 83 -3.65 18.02 8.35
N LYS A 84 -4.14 19.21 8.00
CA LYS A 84 -5.00 20.01 8.86
C LYS A 84 -6.45 19.79 8.45
N ILE A 85 -7.29 19.33 9.37
CA ILE A 85 -8.71 19.07 9.15
C ILE A 85 -9.48 19.94 10.12
N SER A 86 -10.38 20.77 9.59
CA SER A 86 -11.28 21.62 10.37
C SER A 86 -12.69 21.06 10.30
N SER A 87 -13.35 20.94 11.45
CA SER A 87 -14.71 20.46 11.53
C SER A 87 -15.50 21.25 12.57
N LEU A 88 -16.73 21.60 12.21
CA LEU A 88 -17.72 22.13 13.12
C LEU A 88 -18.43 20.97 13.84
N THR A 89 -18.36 20.92 15.16
CA THR A 89 -18.95 19.82 15.96
C THR A 89 -19.72 20.36 17.17
N GLY A 90 -20.73 19.61 17.62
CA GLY A 90 -21.45 19.88 18.85
C GLY A 90 -20.72 19.26 20.05
N SER A 91 -20.52 20.04 21.10
CA SER A 91 -20.03 19.56 22.40
C SER A 91 -21.16 18.95 23.24
N LYS A 92 -20.81 18.36 24.40
CA LYS A 92 -21.78 17.78 25.34
C LYS A 92 -22.85 18.79 25.81
N ASP A 93 -22.49 20.06 25.93
CA ASP A 93 -23.39 21.15 26.34
C ASP A 93 -24.19 21.74 25.17
N LEU A 94 -24.27 21.04 24.02
CA LEU A 94 -24.92 21.47 22.78
C LEU A 94 -24.35 22.75 22.17
N GLN A 95 -23.18 23.19 22.60
CA GLN A 95 -22.49 24.33 22.00
C GLN A 95 -21.75 23.90 20.74
N MET A 96 -21.87 24.68 19.68
CA MET A 96 -21.18 24.48 18.41
C MET A 96 -19.75 25.03 18.50
N VAL A 97 -18.75 24.17 18.28
CA VAL A 97 -17.33 24.53 18.36
C VAL A 97 -16.65 24.19 17.03
N ASN A 98 -15.89 25.16 16.48
CA ASN A 98 -15.04 24.93 15.32
C ASN A 98 -13.65 24.46 15.78
N LEU A 99 -13.33 23.20 15.52
CA LEU A 99 -12.06 22.59 15.91
C LEU A 99 -11.18 22.35 14.69
N THR A 100 -9.89 22.62 14.82
CA THR A 100 -8.87 22.33 13.80
C THR A 100 -7.84 21.37 14.37
N LEU A 101 -7.71 20.19 13.78
CA LEU A 101 -6.72 19.20 14.17
C LEU A 101 -5.66 19.03 13.08
N ARG A 102 -4.39 18.93 13.50
CA ARG A 102 -3.28 18.54 12.63
C ARG A 102 -2.94 17.08 12.90
N VAL A 103 -3.23 16.22 11.93
CA VAL A 103 -2.91 14.79 11.99
C VAL A 103 -1.69 14.52 11.11
N LEU A 104 -0.74 13.77 11.64
CA LEU A 104 0.41 13.24 10.89
C LEU A 104 0.09 11.79 10.55
N SER A 105 0.00 11.47 9.26
CA SER A 105 -0.22 10.10 8.77
C SER A 105 0.97 9.64 7.94
N ARG A 106 1.29 8.34 8.02
CA ARG A 106 2.25 7.67 7.14
C ARG A 106 1.73 6.28 6.75
N PRO A 107 1.80 5.88 5.48
CA PRO A 107 1.46 4.53 5.07
C PRO A 107 2.56 3.53 5.50
N LEU A 108 2.17 2.28 5.77
CA LEU A 108 3.11 1.19 6.04
C LEU A 108 3.60 0.58 4.73
N ALA A 109 4.92 0.56 4.52
CA ALA A 109 5.56 0.05 3.30
C ALA A 109 5.06 -1.34 2.88
N SER A 110 4.87 -2.26 3.83
CA SER A 110 4.40 -3.64 3.58
C SER A 110 2.99 -3.73 2.97
N ASN A 111 2.13 -2.75 3.27
CA ASN A 111 0.71 -2.79 2.92
C ASN A 111 0.34 -1.81 1.80
N LEU A 112 1.33 -1.20 1.13
CA LEU A 112 1.10 -0.33 -0.03
C LEU A 112 0.26 -1.01 -1.11
N PRO A 113 0.48 -2.30 -1.43
CA PRO A 113 -0.31 -2.93 -2.47
C PRO A 113 -1.81 -2.98 -2.15
N LEU A 114 -2.11 -3.41 -0.93
CA LEU A 114 -3.48 -3.40 -0.40
C LEU A 114 -4.09 -2.00 -0.40
N LEU A 115 -3.32 -1.00 0.06
CA LEU A 115 -3.77 0.38 0.18
C LEU A 115 -4.23 0.91 -1.17
N TYR A 116 -3.43 0.72 -2.22
CA TYR A 116 -3.76 1.15 -3.57
C TYR A 116 -5.02 0.47 -4.12
N GLN A 117 -5.18 -0.85 -3.91
CA GLN A 117 -6.38 -1.55 -4.38
C GLN A 117 -7.67 -1.10 -3.69
N ARG A 118 -7.61 -0.88 -2.37
CA ARG A 118 -8.80 -0.59 -1.57
C ARG A 118 -9.19 0.88 -1.60
N LEU A 119 -8.20 1.77 -1.51
CA LEU A 119 -8.43 3.20 -1.28
C LEU A 119 -7.92 4.07 -2.45
N GLY A 120 -7.11 3.52 -3.34
CA GLY A 120 -6.50 4.25 -4.45
C GLY A 120 -5.32 5.12 -4.03
N GLN A 121 -4.87 5.96 -4.97
CA GLN A 121 -3.77 6.91 -4.74
C GLN A 121 -4.21 8.09 -3.85
N ASP A 122 -5.46 8.54 -3.98
CA ASP A 122 -6.00 9.73 -3.31
C ASP A 122 -6.61 9.45 -1.92
N TYR A 123 -6.12 8.41 -1.24
CA TYR A 123 -6.68 7.97 0.05
C TYR A 123 -6.59 9.07 1.12
N ASP A 124 -5.58 9.94 1.06
CA ASP A 124 -5.41 11.02 2.03
C ASP A 124 -6.43 12.15 1.91
N GLU A 125 -7.01 12.37 0.73
CA GLU A 125 -7.98 13.44 0.49
C GLU A 125 -9.41 12.98 0.73
N ARG A 126 -9.70 11.72 0.41
CA ARG A 126 -11.07 11.20 0.49
C ARG A 126 -11.39 10.59 1.85
N VAL A 127 -10.50 9.76 2.38
CA VAL A 127 -10.83 8.83 3.49
C VAL A 127 -10.41 9.39 4.84
N LEU A 128 -9.21 9.99 4.90
CA LEU A 128 -8.69 10.63 6.10
C LEU A 128 -9.61 11.69 6.73
N PRO A 129 -10.17 12.68 6.00
CA PRO A 129 -11.09 13.64 6.60
C PRO A 129 -12.41 13.01 7.04
N SER A 130 -12.88 11.97 6.34
CA SER A 130 -14.12 11.27 6.68
C SER A 130 -14.01 10.57 8.05
N ILE A 131 -12.95 9.77 8.24
CA ILE A 131 -12.70 9.05 9.49
C ILE A 131 -12.42 10.02 10.65
N VAL A 132 -11.60 11.04 10.42
CA VAL A 132 -11.26 12.01 11.47
C VAL A 132 -12.50 12.75 11.94
N ASN A 133 -13.39 13.16 11.03
CA ASN A 133 -14.62 13.86 11.40
C ASN A 133 -15.60 12.96 12.17
N GLU A 134 -15.67 11.68 11.84
CA GLU A 134 -16.49 10.70 12.57
C GLU A 134 -15.97 10.51 14.01
N VAL A 135 -14.67 10.22 14.15
CA VAL A 135 -14.04 10.03 15.46
C VAL A 135 -14.11 11.31 16.29
N LEU A 136 -13.85 12.47 15.69
CA LEU A 136 -13.88 13.76 16.37
C LEU A 136 -15.26 14.08 16.93
N LYS A 137 -16.35 13.79 16.20
CA LYS A 137 -17.72 13.92 16.72
C LYS A 137 -17.93 13.04 17.96
N SER A 138 -17.47 11.79 17.94
CA SER A 138 -17.63 10.85 19.07
C SER A 138 -16.80 11.23 20.30
N VAL A 139 -15.62 11.82 20.10
CA VAL A 139 -14.74 12.26 21.18
C VAL A 139 -15.27 13.55 21.80
N VAL A 140 -15.65 14.51 20.98
CA VAL A 140 -16.10 15.84 21.45
C VAL A 140 -17.44 15.77 22.18
N ALA A 141 -18.32 14.83 21.81
CA ALA A 141 -19.58 14.59 22.53
C ALA A 141 -19.38 14.17 24.01
N LYS A 142 -18.18 13.73 24.40
CA LYS A 142 -17.88 13.32 25.78
C LYS A 142 -17.43 14.48 26.67
N PHE A 143 -17.03 15.62 26.08
CA PHE A 143 -16.45 16.75 26.81
C PHE A 143 -17.34 17.99 26.72
N ASN A 144 -17.31 18.78 27.78
CA ASN A 144 -17.92 20.11 27.82
C ASN A 144 -17.04 21.13 27.08
N ALA A 145 -17.62 22.23 26.59
CA ALA A 145 -16.87 23.23 25.82
C ALA A 145 -15.71 23.85 26.63
N SER A 146 -15.91 24.07 27.93
CA SER A 146 -14.88 24.55 28.86
C SER A 146 -13.73 23.56 29.06
N GLN A 147 -14.04 22.25 29.01
CA GLN A 147 -13.06 21.18 29.15
C GLN A 147 -12.20 21.04 27.89
N LEU A 148 -12.75 21.30 26.70
CA LEU A 148 -11.99 21.25 25.45
C LEU A 148 -10.85 22.29 25.42
N ILE A 149 -11.06 23.46 26.04
CA ILE A 149 -10.05 24.52 26.12
C ILE A 149 -8.98 24.15 27.17
N THR A 150 -9.41 23.68 28.33
CA THR A 150 -8.51 23.36 29.46
C THR A 150 -7.71 22.06 29.23
N GLN A 151 -8.26 21.07 28.54
CA GLN A 151 -7.66 19.76 28.28
C GLN A 151 -7.13 19.61 26.84
N ARG A 152 -6.61 20.70 26.27
CA ARG A 152 -6.03 20.77 24.91
C ARG A 152 -5.00 19.67 24.59
N ALA A 153 -4.28 19.16 25.58
CA ALA A 153 -3.28 18.10 25.38
C ALA A 153 -3.90 16.69 25.30
N GLN A 154 -5.01 16.46 26.02
CA GLN A 154 -5.63 15.14 26.16
C GLN A 154 -6.54 14.80 24.99
N VAL A 155 -7.28 15.79 24.46
CA VAL A 155 -8.25 15.60 23.36
C VAL A 155 -7.58 15.11 22.06
N PRO A 156 -6.45 15.68 21.58
CA PRO A 156 -5.76 15.19 20.39
C PRO A 156 -5.14 13.81 20.57
N PHE A 157 -4.64 13.51 21.78
CA PHE A 157 -4.09 12.19 22.10
C PHE A 157 -5.17 11.11 21.99
N LEU A 158 -6.32 11.32 22.63
CA LEU A 158 -7.45 10.40 22.58
C LEU A 158 -7.99 10.23 21.16
N THR A 159 -8.07 11.34 20.40
CA THR A 159 -8.52 11.32 19.00
C THR A 159 -7.55 10.53 18.13
N THR A 160 -6.24 10.72 18.31
CA THR A 160 -5.20 9.98 17.57
C THR A 160 -5.22 8.49 17.89
N ALA A 161 -5.37 8.12 19.17
CA ALA A 161 -5.49 6.73 19.60
C ALA A 161 -6.74 6.06 18.99
N CYS A 162 -7.88 6.75 18.99
CA CYS A 162 -9.13 6.24 18.43
C CYS A 162 -9.05 6.14 16.89
N CYS A 163 -8.53 7.16 16.21
CA CYS A 163 -8.24 7.13 14.78
C CYS A 163 -7.30 5.97 14.40
N THR A 164 -6.27 5.70 15.21
CA THR A 164 -5.35 4.59 14.96
C THR A 164 -6.08 3.25 15.00
N ASN A 165 -6.97 3.02 15.97
CA ASN A 165 -7.76 1.79 16.04
C ASN A 165 -8.71 1.63 14.84
N VAL A 166 -9.39 2.71 14.43
CA VAL A 166 -10.30 2.68 13.26
C VAL A 166 -9.50 2.49 11.96
N CYS A 167 -8.32 3.12 11.83
CA CYS A 167 -7.47 2.99 10.65
C CYS A 167 -6.86 1.59 10.55
N VAL A 168 -6.48 0.99 11.69
CA VAL A 168 -6.12 -0.43 11.76
C VAL A 168 -7.32 -1.25 11.31
N PHE A 169 -8.54 -0.99 11.76
CA PHE A 169 -9.73 -1.73 11.35
C PHE A 169 -10.03 -1.62 9.84
N CYS A 170 -9.90 -0.42 9.26
CA CYS A 170 -10.07 -0.19 7.82
C CYS A 170 -8.99 -0.90 6.97
N CYS A 171 -7.75 -0.97 7.48
CA CYS A 171 -6.65 -1.72 6.84
C CYS A 171 -6.68 -3.23 7.19
N ARG A 172 -7.38 -3.64 8.25
CA ARG A 172 -7.56 -5.02 8.75
C ARG A 172 -8.67 -5.74 8.00
N LEU A 173 -8.64 -5.57 6.68
CA LEU A 173 -9.25 -6.51 5.74
C LEU A 173 -8.20 -7.36 5.01
N VAL A 174 -6.93 -7.31 5.42
CA VAL A 174 -5.93 -8.37 5.19
C VAL A 174 -5.23 -8.69 6.50
N VAL A 175 -5.89 -9.52 7.31
CA VAL A 175 -5.43 -10.83 7.83
C VAL A 175 -6.62 -11.42 8.60
N SER A 176 -7.65 -11.90 7.89
CA SER A 176 -8.69 -12.74 8.52
C SER A 176 -8.95 -14.06 7.80
N TYR A 177 -8.56 -14.24 6.55
CA TYR A 177 -8.81 -15.52 5.85
C TYR A 177 -7.65 -16.51 5.88
N VAL A 178 -6.38 -16.08 6.02
CA VAL A 178 -5.23 -17.01 5.96
C VAL A 178 -4.84 -17.58 7.33
N VAL A 179 -4.91 -16.80 8.42
CA VAL A 179 -4.55 -17.31 9.77
C VAL A 179 -5.62 -18.27 10.31
N LEU A 180 -6.89 -18.04 10.01
CA LEU A 180 -7.99 -18.94 10.37
C LEU A 180 -7.89 -20.29 9.63
N TYR A 181 -7.48 -20.30 8.36
CA TYR A 181 -7.36 -21.56 7.60
C TYR A 181 -6.20 -22.43 8.08
N VAL A 182 -5.03 -21.83 8.37
CA VAL A 182 -3.85 -22.58 8.83
C VAL A 182 -4.02 -23.11 10.25
N SER A 183 -4.65 -22.36 11.15
CA SER A 183 -4.91 -22.83 12.51
C SER A 183 -5.98 -23.93 12.57
N VAL A 184 -7.02 -23.86 11.73
CA VAL A 184 -8.05 -24.92 11.64
C VAL A 184 -7.50 -26.22 11.05
N ILE A 185 -6.62 -26.16 10.04
CA ILE A 185 -5.98 -27.35 9.46
C ILE A 185 -5.06 -28.05 10.47
N PHE A 186 -4.27 -27.31 11.26
CA PHE A 186 -3.38 -27.90 12.26
C PHE A 186 -4.15 -28.65 13.36
N VAL A 187 -5.28 -28.08 13.82
CA VAL A 187 -6.13 -28.70 14.82
C VAL A 187 -6.81 -29.96 14.26
N TYR A 188 -7.32 -29.91 13.02
CA TYR A 188 -7.93 -31.08 12.38
C TYR A 188 -6.93 -32.21 12.14
N PHE A 189 -5.70 -31.91 11.70
CA PHE A 189 -4.67 -32.92 11.47
C PHE A 189 -4.24 -33.59 12.77
N ALA A 190 -4.10 -32.84 13.86
CA ALA A 190 -3.76 -33.37 15.18
C ALA A 190 -4.87 -34.28 15.76
N VAL A 191 -6.14 -33.91 15.57
CA VAL A 191 -7.29 -34.72 16.02
C VAL A 191 -7.42 -36.01 15.21
N ILE A 192 -7.18 -35.96 13.89
CA ILE A 192 -7.20 -37.17 13.06
C ILE A 192 -6.05 -38.12 13.44
N LEU A 193 -4.85 -37.59 13.67
CA LEU A 193 -3.69 -38.41 14.05
C LEU A 193 -3.86 -39.06 15.43
N SER A 194 -4.47 -38.36 16.39
CA SER A 194 -4.78 -38.92 17.71
C SER A 194 -5.87 -39.98 17.64
N LEU A 195 -6.94 -39.77 16.86
CA LEU A 195 -7.98 -40.78 16.65
C LEU A 195 -7.45 -42.02 15.93
N LEU A 196 -6.57 -41.88 14.94
CA LEU A 196 -5.90 -43.01 14.31
C LEU A 196 -5.02 -43.78 15.30
N SER A 197 -4.27 -43.07 16.16
CA SER A 197 -3.48 -43.72 17.21
C SER A 197 -4.34 -44.48 18.21
N PHE A 198 -5.48 -43.91 18.62
CA PHE A 198 -6.43 -44.59 19.51
C PHE A 198 -7.07 -45.81 18.84
N CYS A 199 -7.44 -45.70 17.56
CA CYS A 199 -8.03 -46.80 16.81
C CYS A 199 -7.05 -47.97 16.66
N VAL A 200 -5.78 -47.67 16.33
CA VAL A 200 -4.72 -48.69 16.25
C VAL A 200 -4.48 -49.34 17.62
N LEU A 201 -4.47 -48.56 18.70
CA LEU A 201 -4.31 -49.10 20.05
C LEU A 201 -5.48 -50.02 20.45
N LEU A 202 -6.71 -49.65 20.10
CA LEU A 202 -7.91 -50.43 20.41
C LEU A 202 -7.94 -51.75 19.63
N VAL A 203 -7.50 -51.74 18.37
CA VAL A 203 -7.32 -52.96 17.56
C VAL A 203 -6.23 -53.87 18.15
N ILE A 204 -5.11 -53.31 18.60
CA ILE A 204 -4.04 -54.10 19.25
C ILE A 204 -4.54 -54.71 20.56
N VAL A 205 -5.27 -53.96 21.38
CA VAL A 205 -5.80 -54.45 22.67
C VAL A 205 -6.88 -55.52 22.45
N THR A 206 -7.74 -55.38 21.44
CA THR A 206 -8.75 -56.41 21.12
C THR A 206 -8.15 -57.70 20.55
N ILE A 207 -7.08 -57.61 19.77
CA ILE A 207 -6.32 -58.79 19.32
C ILE A 207 -5.65 -59.51 20.50
N PHE A 208 -5.17 -58.78 21.52
CA PHE A 208 -4.52 -59.37 22.68
C PHE A 208 -5.49 -59.96 23.71
N LEU A 209 -6.77 -59.58 23.69
CA LEU A 209 -7.80 -60.07 24.61
C LEU A 209 -8.67 -61.21 24.04
N SER A 210 -8.50 -61.58 22.76
CA SER A 210 -9.18 -62.71 22.12
C SER A 210 -8.25 -63.91 21.94
#